data_AF-A0ABD6AKA2-F1
#
_entry.id   AF-A0ABD6AKA2-F1
#
_cell.length_a   1.000
_cell.length_b   1.000
_cell.length_c   1.000
_cell.angle_alpha   90.00
_cell.angle_beta   90.00
_cell.angle_gamma   90.00
#
_symmetry.space_group_name_H-M   'P 1'
#
loop_
_entity.id
_entity.type
_entity.pdbx_description
1 polymer ?
#
loop_
_entity_poly.entity_id
_entity_poly.type
_entity_poly.pdbx_seq_one_letter_code
_entity_poly.pdbx_strand_id
1 'polypeptide(L)'
;MSRNRTYRCLNCLEHTVSRTFDVSHLSVTCPSCDSFERFVNDAVFQQFRAFEESPPAEIDWERLDRTEKLVVAERLVRSTKTLADFDVVEGDAPVGGREASAGEASAETGEAPAEGENRDAPEGGDASTENEDAVPESGDTSTESGGPTPGDGEASAGD
;
A
#
# COMPACT_ATOMS: atom_id res chain seq x y z
N MET A 1 9.66 -8.52 16.77
CA MET A 1 9.88 -7.17 16.19
C MET A 1 9.29 -7.17 14.79
N SER A 2 8.24 -6.38 14.55
CA SER A 2 7.71 -6.22 13.19
C SER A 2 8.70 -5.42 12.37
N ARG A 3 9.23 -6.01 11.29
CA ARG A 3 10.14 -5.31 10.38
C ARG A 3 9.29 -4.47 9.43
N ASN A 4 9.61 -3.19 9.29
CA ASN A 4 8.98 -2.36 8.27
C ASN A 4 9.27 -2.96 6.88
N ARG A 5 8.21 -3.07 6.08
CA ARG A 5 8.24 -3.52 4.69
C ARG A 5 7.86 -2.36 3.78
N THR A 6 8.59 -2.25 2.68
CA THR A 6 8.35 -1.25 1.64
C THR A 6 7.46 -1.86 0.57
N TYR A 7 6.54 -1.07 0.06
CA TYR A 7 5.63 -1.43 -1.02
C TYR A 7 5.66 -0.36 -2.10
N ARG A 8 5.66 -0.73 -3.37
CA ARG A 8 5.81 0.16 -4.53
C ARG A 8 4.56 0.18 -5.39
N CYS A 9 4.14 1.37 -5.80
CA CYS A 9 3.01 1.56 -6.71
C CYS A 9 3.30 0.88 -8.05
N LEU A 10 2.38 0.04 -8.55
CA LEU A 10 2.54 -0.62 -9.85
C LEU A 10 2.25 0.26 -11.07
N ASN A 11 1.63 1.43 -10.87
CA ASN A 11 1.34 2.38 -11.95
C ASN A 11 2.53 3.30 -12.21
N CYS A 12 2.87 4.18 -11.27
CA CYS A 12 3.98 5.14 -11.48
C CYS A 12 5.36 4.53 -11.25
N LEU A 13 5.48 3.39 -10.54
CA LEU A 13 6.74 2.73 -10.18
C LEU A 13 7.71 3.59 -9.33
N GLU A 14 7.43 4.87 -9.10
CA GLU A 14 8.28 5.79 -8.36
C GLU A 14 7.99 5.77 -6.86
N HIS A 15 6.72 5.87 -6.48
CA HIS A 15 6.35 6.05 -5.08
C HIS A 15 6.33 4.73 -4.29
N THR A 16 6.78 4.80 -3.05
CA THR A 16 6.76 3.68 -2.11
C THR A 16 6.17 4.05 -0.75
N VAL A 17 5.51 3.10 -0.10
CA VAL A 17 4.96 3.23 1.24
C VAL A 17 5.56 2.18 2.16
N SER A 18 5.85 2.56 3.42
CA SER A 18 6.39 1.65 4.44
C SER A 18 5.31 1.26 5.44
N ARG A 19 5.17 -0.04 5.73
CA ARG A 19 4.20 -0.59 6.70
C ARG A 19 4.80 -1.68 7.57
N THR A 20 4.25 -1.90 8.75
CA THR A 20 4.74 -2.87 9.74
C THR A 20 4.26 -4.30 9.49
N PHE A 21 3.20 -4.49 8.71
CA PHE A 21 2.68 -5.80 8.32
C PHE A 21 3.35 -6.30 7.03
N ASP A 22 3.41 -7.62 6.89
CA ASP A 22 4.02 -8.34 5.77
C ASP A 22 2.94 -9.02 4.94
N VAL A 23 2.42 -8.32 3.93
CA VAL A 23 1.40 -8.83 2.99
C VAL A 23 1.92 -8.74 1.57
N SER A 24 1.30 -9.44 0.61
CA SER A 24 1.78 -9.44 -0.79
C SER A 24 1.61 -8.09 -1.47
N HIS A 25 0.49 -7.42 -1.22
CA HIS A 25 0.17 -6.11 -1.79
C HIS A 25 -0.81 -5.33 -0.92
N LEU A 26 -0.89 -4.03 -1.17
CA LEU A 26 -1.85 -3.10 -0.59
C LEU A 26 -2.67 -2.48 -1.72
N SER A 27 -3.94 -2.17 -1.47
CA SER A 27 -4.75 -1.36 -2.38
C SER A 27 -5.00 -0.02 -1.71
N VAL A 28 -4.31 1.01 -2.16
CA VAL A 28 -4.37 2.36 -1.61
C VAL A 28 -4.15 3.38 -2.71
N THR A 29 -4.71 4.58 -2.54
CA THR A 29 -4.43 5.69 -3.45
C THR A 29 -2.95 6.08 -3.37
N CYS A 30 -2.30 6.14 -4.53
CA CYS A 30 -0.92 6.56 -4.62
C CYS A 30 -0.82 8.08 -4.42
N PRO A 31 -0.06 8.58 -3.43
CA PRO A 31 0.05 10.03 -3.20
C PRO A 31 0.90 10.75 -4.24
N SER A 32 1.48 10.03 -5.21
CA SER A 32 2.33 10.61 -6.27
C SER A 32 1.64 10.68 -7.63
N CYS A 33 0.69 9.79 -7.92
CA CYS A 33 -0.01 9.75 -9.20
C CYS A 33 -1.54 9.73 -9.04
N ASP A 34 -2.03 9.92 -7.82
CA ASP A 34 -3.44 10.01 -7.42
C ASP A 34 -4.34 8.85 -7.87
N SER A 35 -3.73 7.76 -8.34
CA SER A 35 -4.44 6.58 -8.86
C SER A 35 -4.67 5.57 -7.73
N PHE A 36 -5.85 4.94 -7.70
CA PHE A 36 -6.18 3.90 -6.73
C PHE A 36 -5.61 2.54 -7.17
N GLU A 37 -4.43 2.23 -6.66
CA GLU A 37 -3.58 1.21 -7.27
C GLU A 37 -3.10 0.16 -6.29
N ARG A 38 -2.63 -0.96 -6.85
CA ARG A 38 -1.92 -1.97 -6.08
C ARG A 38 -0.48 -1.53 -5.83
N PHE A 39 -0.12 -1.51 -4.56
CA PHE A 39 1.24 -1.38 -4.06
C PHE A 39 1.80 -2.76 -3.75
N VAL A 40 2.74 -3.25 -4.55
CA VAL A 40 3.35 -4.58 -4.36
C VAL A 40 4.57 -4.48 -3.45
N ASN A 41 4.82 -5.51 -2.64
CA ASN A 41 6.01 -5.59 -1.82
C ASN A 41 7.29 -5.32 -2.65
N ASP A 42 8.16 -4.43 -2.18
CA ASP A 42 9.28 -3.93 -2.98
C ASP A 42 10.29 -5.04 -3.34
N ALA A 43 10.53 -6.00 -2.43
CA ALA A 43 11.40 -7.14 -2.73
C ALA A 43 10.83 -8.03 -3.85
N VAL A 44 9.50 -8.21 -3.90
CA VAL A 44 8.82 -8.92 -4.98
C VAL A 44 8.96 -8.16 -6.30
N PHE A 45 8.79 -6.83 -6.27
CA PHE A 45 8.95 -6.00 -7.45
C PHE A 45 10.38 -6.01 -7.98
N GLN A 46 11.39 -5.95 -7.10
CA GLN A 46 12.80 -6.04 -7.51
C GLN A 46 13.11 -7.39 -8.17
N GLN A 47 12.60 -8.49 -7.63
CA GLN A 47 12.78 -9.80 -8.25
C GLN A 47 12.11 -9.90 -9.62
N PHE A 48 10.89 -9.38 -9.74
CA PHE A 48 10.19 -9.28 -11.02
C PHE A 48 11.02 -8.49 -12.04
N ARG A 49 11.55 -7.32 -11.65
CA ARG A 49 12.41 -6.49 -12.51
C ARG A 49 13.69 -7.21 -12.94
N ALA A 50 14.35 -7.90 -12.01
CA ALA A 50 15.55 -8.66 -12.33
C ALA A 50 15.30 -9.74 -13.40
N PHE A 51 14.13 -10.41 -13.35
CA PHE A 51 13.74 -11.38 -14.37
C PHE A 51 13.25 -10.76 -15.67
N GLU A 52 12.62 -9.59 -15.63
CA GLU A 52 12.32 -8.84 -16.86
C GLU A 52 13.60 -8.41 -17.59
N GLU A 53 14.66 -8.10 -16.85
CA GLU A 53 15.96 -7.71 -17.42
C GLU A 53 16.79 -8.94 -17.86
N SER A 54 16.67 -10.04 -17.12
CA SER A 54 17.36 -11.30 -17.41
C SER A 54 16.43 -12.49 -17.13
N PRO A 55 15.64 -12.92 -18.14
CA PRO A 55 14.67 -14.00 -17.97
C PRO A 55 15.32 -15.30 -17.46
N PRO A 56 14.72 -15.98 -16.47
CA PRO A 56 15.21 -17.26 -15.99
C PRO A 56 15.07 -18.35 -17.08
N ALA A 57 16.04 -19.26 -17.17
CA ALA A 57 16.03 -20.33 -18.17
C ALA A 57 15.14 -21.53 -17.82
N GLU A 58 14.77 -21.66 -16.55
CA GLU A 58 14.02 -22.81 -16.02
C GLU A 58 12.51 -22.73 -16.32
N ILE A 59 11.99 -21.54 -16.63
CA ILE A 59 10.58 -21.29 -16.93
C ILE A 59 10.47 -20.42 -18.18
N ASP A 60 9.46 -20.66 -19.00
CA ASP A 60 9.20 -19.86 -20.19
C ASP A 60 8.60 -18.49 -19.81
N TRP A 61 9.45 -17.60 -19.30
CA TRP A 61 9.06 -16.30 -18.73
C TRP A 61 8.29 -15.43 -19.71
N GLU A 62 8.63 -15.48 -21.00
CA GLU A 62 8.01 -14.64 -22.05
C GLU A 62 6.58 -15.06 -22.37
N ARG A 63 6.18 -16.28 -22.02
CA ARG A 63 4.80 -16.74 -22.17
C ARG A 63 3.87 -16.27 -21.05
N LEU A 64 4.43 -15.78 -19.95
CA LEU A 64 3.66 -15.36 -18.78
C LEU A 64 3.20 -13.91 -18.92
N ASP A 65 1.94 -13.66 -18.58
CA ASP A 65 1.44 -12.30 -18.44
C ASP A 65 2.07 -11.59 -17.23
N ARG A 66 2.01 -10.25 -17.22
CA ARG A 66 2.57 -9.43 -16.14
C ARG A 66 2.09 -9.85 -14.75
N THR A 67 0.82 -10.23 -14.62
CA THR A 67 0.25 -10.69 -13.35
C THR A 67 0.85 -12.02 -12.91
N GLU A 68 1.03 -12.96 -13.84
CA GLU A 68 1.60 -14.29 -13.57
C GLU A 68 3.08 -14.17 -13.18
N LYS A 69 3.84 -13.36 -13.91
CA LYS A 69 5.23 -13.00 -13.59
C LYS A 69 5.35 -12.45 -12.16
N LEU A 70 4.44 -11.56 -11.74
CA LEU A 70 4.41 -11.04 -10.37
C LEU A 70 4.07 -12.11 -9.33
N VAL A 71 3.22 -13.09 -9.65
CA VAL A 71 2.91 -14.22 -8.77
C VAL A 71 4.12 -15.14 -8.60
N VAL A 72 4.85 -15.45 -9.67
CA VAL A 72 6.09 -16.23 -9.59
C VAL A 72 7.12 -15.51 -8.69
N ALA A 73 7.35 -14.20 -8.93
CA ALA A 73 8.25 -13.41 -8.11
C ALA A 73 7.84 -13.37 -6.62
N GLU A 74 6.54 -13.26 -6.34
CA GLU A 74 6.00 -13.28 -4.98
C GLU A 74 6.35 -14.58 -4.25
N ARG A 75 6.13 -15.71 -4.91
CA ARG A 75 6.36 -17.03 -4.35
C ARG A 75 7.85 -17.30 -4.12
N LEU A 76 8.73 -16.85 -5.00
CA LEU A 76 10.17 -17.01 -4.83
C LEU A 76 10.71 -16.18 -3.66
N VAL A 77 10.23 -14.96 -3.49
CA VAL A 77 10.75 -14.03 -2.46
C VAL A 77 10.15 -14.32 -1.08
N ARG A 78 8.89 -14.73 -1.04
CA ARG A 78 8.11 -14.78 0.22
C ARG A 78 7.66 -16.17 0.64
N SER A 79 7.81 -17.17 -0.22
CA SER A 79 7.56 -18.57 0.10
C SER A 79 8.85 -19.38 -0.03
N THR A 80 8.80 -20.65 0.35
CA THR A 80 9.92 -21.61 0.14
C THR A 80 9.90 -22.22 -1.26
N LYS A 81 9.32 -21.50 -2.23
CA LYS A 81 9.11 -21.99 -3.60
C LYS A 81 10.34 -21.66 -4.45
N THR A 82 10.61 -22.50 -5.44
CA THR A 82 11.71 -22.33 -6.38
C THR A 82 11.15 -22.32 -7.81
N LEU A 83 11.97 -21.93 -8.80
CA LEU A 83 11.54 -21.90 -10.20
C LEU A 83 11.06 -23.28 -10.70
N ALA A 84 11.67 -24.36 -10.20
CA ALA A 84 11.28 -25.73 -10.50
C ALA A 84 9.89 -26.14 -9.98
N ASP A 85 9.25 -25.33 -9.14
CA ASP A 85 7.88 -25.59 -8.65
C ASP A 85 6.80 -25.10 -9.64
N PHE A 86 7.18 -24.35 -10.67
CA PHE A 86 6.27 -23.76 -11.65
C PHE A 86 6.33 -24.49 -12.99
N ASP A 87 5.17 -24.63 -13.61
CA ASP A 87 5.01 -25.19 -14.95
C ASP A 87 4.08 -24.27 -15.76
N VAL A 88 4.46 -23.95 -17.01
CA VAL A 88 3.68 -23.07 -17.89
C VAL A 88 2.78 -23.93 -18.75
N VAL A 89 1.49 -23.98 -18.40
CA VAL A 89 0.47 -24.74 -19.13
C VAL A 89 -0.28 -23.81 -20.07
N GLU A 90 -0.57 -24.26 -21.29
CA GLU A 90 -1.43 -23.52 -22.21
C GLU A 90 -2.86 -23.47 -21.67
N GLY A 91 -3.31 -22.30 -21.23
CA GLY A 91 -4.69 -22.05 -20.81
C GLY A 91 -5.41 -21.16 -21.82
N ASP A 92 -6.58 -21.60 -22.30
CA ASP A 92 -7.57 -20.70 -22.90
C ASP A 92 -8.01 -19.74 -21.79
N ALA A 93 -7.42 -18.55 -21.76
CA ALA A 93 -7.73 -17.55 -20.75
C ALA A 93 -9.24 -17.23 -20.80
N PRO A 94 -10.00 -17.30 -19.69
CA PRO A 94 -11.34 -16.75 -19.69
C PRO A 94 -11.23 -15.24 -19.94
N VAL A 95 -11.59 -14.83 -21.16
CA VAL A 95 -11.82 -13.43 -21.50
C VAL A 95 -12.94 -12.91 -20.59
N GLY A 96 -12.63 -11.91 -19.78
CA GLY A 96 -13.63 -10.95 -19.28
C GLY A 96 -13.86 -10.97 -17.78
N GLY A 97 -13.51 -9.84 -17.16
CA GLY A 97 -14.05 -9.46 -15.86
C GLY A 97 -15.57 -9.29 -15.90
N ARG A 98 -16.19 -9.42 -14.73
CA ARG A 98 -17.52 -8.86 -14.46
C ARG A 98 -17.45 -8.08 -13.16
N GLU A 99 -17.45 -6.76 -13.31
CA GLU A 99 -17.99 -5.84 -12.32
C GLU A 99 -19.37 -6.36 -11.89
N ALA A 100 -19.50 -6.75 -10.63
CA ALA A 100 -20.80 -7.03 -10.03
C ALA A 100 -21.47 -5.69 -9.68
N SER A 101 -21.92 -4.99 -10.71
CA SER A 101 -22.92 -3.93 -10.60
C SER A 101 -24.21 -4.37 -11.26
N ALA A 102 -25.23 -4.46 -10.41
CA ALA A 102 -26.68 -4.37 -10.62
C ALA A 102 -27.43 -5.47 -11.39
N GLY A 103 -28.61 -5.79 -10.81
CA GLY A 103 -29.63 -6.74 -11.25
C GLY A 103 -30.42 -7.21 -10.02
N GLU A 104 -31.02 -6.30 -9.27
CA GLU A 104 -32.48 -6.03 -9.31
C GLU A 104 -33.33 -7.25 -8.93
N ALA A 105 -33.79 -7.26 -7.67
CA ALA A 105 -34.95 -8.05 -7.25
C ALA A 105 -35.99 -7.08 -6.68
N SER A 106 -37.10 -7.02 -7.41
CA SER A 106 -38.30 -6.25 -7.19
C SER A 106 -38.84 -6.32 -5.76
N ALA A 107 -39.16 -5.16 -5.19
CA ALA A 107 -40.20 -5.05 -4.17
C ALA A 107 -41.13 -3.90 -4.59
N GLU A 108 -42.40 -4.25 -4.70
CA GLU A 108 -43.44 -3.55 -5.41
C GLU A 108 -43.83 -2.23 -4.71
N THR A 109 -43.73 -1.11 -5.41
CA THR A 109 -44.25 0.19 -4.98
C THR A 109 -45.74 0.28 -5.27
N GLY A 110 -46.55 0.29 -4.22
CA GLY A 110 -47.96 0.68 -4.28
C GLY A 110 -48.13 2.18 -4.52
N GLU A 111 -49.02 2.49 -5.45
CA GLU A 111 -49.35 3.82 -5.97
C GLU A 111 -50.09 4.73 -4.95
N ALA A 112 -49.54 5.94 -4.73
CA ALA A 112 -50.09 7.32 -4.81
C ALA A 112 -51.56 7.66 -4.39
N PRO A 113 -51.98 8.95 -4.28
CA PRO A 113 -51.26 10.24 -4.25
C PRO A 113 -51.74 11.26 -3.17
N ALA A 114 -50.94 12.34 -3.04
CA ALA A 114 -51.26 13.78 -2.83
C ALA A 114 -52.29 14.22 -1.77
N GLU A 115 -51.85 15.05 -0.83
CA GLU A 115 -52.36 16.41 -0.47
C GLU A 115 -51.14 17.15 0.15
N GLY A 116 -50.76 18.36 -0.23
CA GLY A 116 -51.52 19.59 -0.04
C GLY A 116 -51.11 20.25 1.28
N GLU A 117 -50.50 21.44 1.16
CA GLU A 117 -50.56 22.53 2.14
C GLU A 117 -49.40 22.73 3.15
N ASN A 118 -48.61 23.78 2.86
CA ASN A 118 -48.13 24.86 3.73
C ASN A 118 -47.71 24.51 5.18
N ARG A 119 -46.52 25.00 5.59
CA ARG A 119 -46.33 26.16 6.49
C ARG A 119 -44.98 26.12 7.21
N ASP A 120 -44.33 27.29 7.17
CA ASP A 120 -43.46 27.87 8.18
C ASP A 120 -42.02 27.35 8.38
N ALA A 121 -41.09 28.22 8.00
CA ALA A 121 -39.77 28.32 8.63
C ALA A 121 -39.92 28.56 10.14
N PRO A 122 -38.88 28.21 10.91
CA PRO A 122 -38.23 29.30 11.61
C PRO A 122 -36.72 29.29 11.54
N GLU A 123 -36.22 30.51 11.63
CA GLU A 123 -34.85 30.95 11.82
C GLU A 123 -34.19 30.39 13.09
N GLY A 124 -32.86 30.38 13.06
CA GLY A 124 -32.05 30.85 14.19
C GLY A 124 -31.48 29.76 15.08
N GLY A 125 -30.17 29.82 15.29
CA GLY A 125 -29.51 29.04 16.34
C GLY A 125 -28.02 28.88 16.13
N ASP A 126 -27.29 29.99 16.20
CA ASP A 126 -25.84 30.03 16.35
C ASP A 126 -25.40 29.25 17.59
N ALA A 127 -24.36 28.42 17.45
CA ALA A 127 -23.56 27.98 18.58
C ALA A 127 -22.12 27.76 18.11
N SER A 128 -21.44 28.88 17.92
CA SER A 128 -20.00 29.03 18.06
C SER A 128 -19.42 28.10 19.13
N THR A 129 -18.41 27.29 18.79
CA THR A 129 -17.51 26.70 19.79
C THR A 129 -16.16 27.38 19.65
N GLU A 130 -16.01 28.44 20.43
CA GLU A 130 -14.74 29.11 20.67
C GLU A 130 -13.85 28.15 21.46
N ASN A 131 -12.75 27.72 20.84
CA ASN A 131 -11.61 27.15 21.55
C ASN A 131 -10.47 28.16 21.42
N GLU A 132 -10.54 29.19 22.26
CA GLU A 132 -9.41 30.06 22.57
C GLU A 132 -8.56 29.46 23.70
N ASP A 133 -7.28 29.82 23.62
CA ASP A 133 -6.29 29.86 24.69
C ASP A 133 -5.72 28.56 25.26
N ALA A 134 -4.51 28.23 24.80
CA ALA A 134 -3.34 28.45 25.66
C ALA A 134 -2.04 28.37 24.84
N VAL A 135 -1.44 29.53 24.59
CA VAL A 135 0.00 29.66 24.31
C VAL A 135 0.70 29.84 25.65
N PRO A 136 1.63 28.96 26.07
CA PRO A 136 2.62 29.36 27.04
C PRO A 136 3.92 29.76 26.37
N GLU A 137 4.39 30.89 26.89
CA GLU A 137 5.56 31.69 26.59
C GLU A 137 6.90 30.95 26.77
N SER A 138 7.89 31.49 26.08
CA SER A 138 9.35 31.29 26.17
C SER A 138 9.91 31.05 27.57
N GLY A 139 10.90 30.14 27.67
CA GLY A 139 11.76 29.98 28.84
C GLY A 139 13.18 29.59 28.42
N ASP A 140 14.12 30.47 28.72
CA ASP A 140 15.49 30.54 28.24
C ASP A 140 16.49 29.75 29.14
N THR A 141 17.56 29.28 28.50
CA THR A 141 18.91 28.99 29.05
C THR A 141 19.26 27.70 29.82
N SER A 142 20.50 27.29 29.52
CA SER A 142 21.55 26.78 30.42
C SER A 142 21.84 25.27 30.43
N THR A 143 22.76 24.90 29.54
CA THR A 143 24.05 24.23 29.81
C THR A 143 24.14 23.21 30.95
N GLU A 144 24.38 21.95 30.59
CA GLU A 144 25.31 21.11 31.35
C GLU A 144 26.09 20.14 30.45
N SER A 145 27.36 20.03 30.80
CA SER A 145 28.47 19.47 30.06
C SER A 145 28.56 17.96 30.26
N GLY A 146 28.70 17.20 29.18
CA GLY A 146 29.09 15.79 29.23
C GLY A 146 30.09 15.50 28.12
N GLY A 147 31.39 15.52 28.46
CA GLY A 147 32.50 15.40 27.52
C GLY A 147 32.64 14.02 26.86
N PRO A 148 33.51 13.91 25.85
CA PRO A 148 33.76 12.65 25.15
C PRO A 148 34.52 11.67 26.05
N THR A 149 34.11 10.40 26.05
CA THR A 149 34.91 9.30 26.58
C THR A 149 35.95 8.88 25.52
N PRO A 150 37.26 9.03 25.75
CA PRO A 150 38.25 8.34 24.94
C PRO A 150 38.25 6.86 25.35
N GLY A 151 37.97 5.98 24.38
CA GLY A 151 38.22 4.56 24.54
C GLY A 151 39.68 4.27 24.24
N ASP A 152 40.46 3.98 25.27
CA ASP A 152 41.80 3.41 25.14
C ASP A 152 41.69 1.99 24.56
N GLY A 153 41.89 1.88 23.24
CA GLY A 153 42.04 0.62 22.53
C GLY A 153 43.52 0.31 22.35
N GLU A 154 44.07 -0.41 23.31
CA GLU A 154 45.45 -0.90 23.35
C GLU A 154 45.77 -1.76 22.12
N ALA A 155 46.72 -1.29 21.30
CA ALA A 155 47.29 -2.05 20.21
C ALA A 155 48.30 -3.06 20.76
N SER A 156 47.92 -4.33 20.83
CA SER A 156 48.88 -5.43 20.95
C SER A 156 49.33 -5.87 19.56
N ALA A 157 50.54 -5.48 19.20
CA ALA A 157 51.30 -6.09 18.11
C ALA A 157 51.78 -7.48 18.58
N GLY A 158 51.44 -8.52 17.81
CA GLY A 158 52.04 -9.85 17.93
C GLY A 158 52.97 -10.07 16.74
N ASP A 159 54.22 -10.39 17.05
CA ASP A 159 55.26 -10.93 16.15
C ASP A 159 55.01 -12.42 15.88
#